data_AF-B3SEJ9-F1
#
_entry.id   AF-B3SEJ9-F1
#
_cell.length_a   1.000
_cell.length_b   1.000
_cell.length_c   1.000
_cell.angle_alpha   90.00
_cell.angle_beta   90.00
_cell.angle_gamma   90.00
#
_symmetry.space_group_name_H-M   'P 1'
#
loop_
_entity.id
_entity.type
_entity.pdbx_description
1 polymer ?
#
loop_
_entity_poly.entity_id
_entity_poly.type
_entity_poly.pdbx_seq_one_letter_code
_entity_poly.pdbx_strand_id
1 'polypeptide(L)'
;KDNPNKDFYVRDAVEASIAYPTAFAPKKTVGPDGKIYYDVDGGVYAKNPALFTAADFLKHNNSFNASDLQIFSLGTGKEKSSNIMEKMSGYGENDWKIKQHLFLSLVQEATSSASEMETSEIFPHYHRLNPNLPESLSNMCNDSIENKKALLKLSEDYFTQIKDQVMSIVKEMDGHETHNNLATEL
;
A
#
# COMPACT_ATOMS: atom_id res chain seq x y z
N LYS A 1 -14.55 19.98 7.46
CA LYS A 1 -14.50 18.54 7.80
C LYS A 1 -15.91 17.99 7.64
N ASP A 2 -16.09 17.02 6.75
CA ASP A 2 -17.42 16.65 6.25
C ASP A 2 -18.19 15.73 7.21
N ASN A 3 -17.51 15.16 8.21
CA ASN A 3 -18.14 14.40 9.28
C ASN A 3 -17.34 14.49 10.60
N PRO A 4 -17.80 15.26 11.60
CA PRO A 4 -17.16 15.36 12.91
C PRO A 4 -16.99 14.01 13.64
N ASN A 5 -17.85 13.03 13.39
CA ASN A 5 -17.78 11.70 14.02
C ASN A 5 -16.67 10.81 13.41
N LYS A 6 -16.01 11.26 12.34
CA LYS A 6 -14.84 10.58 11.75
C LYS A 6 -13.53 11.33 11.98
N ASP A 7 -13.55 12.33 12.86
CA ASP A 7 -12.40 13.19 13.14
C ASP A 7 -11.52 12.64 14.27
N PHE A 8 -10.84 11.52 14.00
CA PHE A 8 -9.97 10.87 14.98
C PHE A 8 -8.61 11.58 15.10
N TYR A 9 -7.93 11.37 16.23
CA TYR A 9 -6.55 11.83 16.38
C TYR A 9 -5.63 11.10 15.40
N VAL A 10 -4.71 11.84 14.79
CA VAL A 10 -3.71 11.29 13.85
C VAL A 10 -2.93 10.12 14.47
N ARG A 11 -2.55 10.23 15.74
CA ARG A 11 -1.85 9.14 16.45
C ARG A 11 -2.67 7.85 16.49
N ASP A 12 -3.98 7.94 16.68
CA ASP A 12 -4.85 6.77 16.78
C ASP A 12 -5.02 6.14 15.38
N ALA A 13 -5.16 6.96 14.34
CA ALA A 13 -5.20 6.48 12.96
C ALA A 13 -3.90 5.79 12.54
N VAL A 14 -2.73 6.35 12.90
CA VAL A 14 -1.43 5.75 12.62
C VAL A 14 -1.26 4.43 13.37
N GLU A 15 -1.50 4.40 14.68
CA GLU A 15 -1.39 3.18 15.49
C GLU A 15 -2.36 2.09 15.02
N ALA A 16 -3.59 2.45 14.64
CA ALA A 16 -4.56 1.54 14.06
C ALA A 16 -4.04 0.94 12.74
N SER A 17 -3.50 1.78 11.86
CA SER A 17 -3.02 1.36 10.54
C SER A 17 -1.85 0.38 10.59
N ILE A 18 -1.07 0.36 11.67
CA ILE A 18 0.14 -0.48 11.83
C ILE A 18 -0.03 -1.59 12.89
N ALA A 19 -1.25 -1.81 13.40
CA ALA A 19 -1.56 -2.83 14.39
C ALA A 19 -1.56 -4.24 13.77
N TYR A 20 -0.39 -4.68 13.30
CA TYR A 20 -0.19 -5.91 12.52
C TYR A 20 -0.59 -7.15 13.32
N PRO A 21 -1.54 -7.97 12.82
CA PRO A 21 -1.93 -9.20 13.50
C PRO A 21 -0.71 -10.09 13.76
N THR A 22 -0.73 -10.82 14.88
CA THR A 22 0.39 -11.64 15.39
C THR A 22 1.57 -10.86 16.00
N ALA A 23 1.75 -9.57 15.69
CA ALA A 23 2.76 -8.72 16.31
C ALA A 23 2.17 -7.81 17.40
N PHE A 24 0.99 -7.23 17.14
CA PHE A 24 0.33 -6.29 18.04
C PHE A 24 -1.11 -6.71 18.35
N ALA A 25 -1.61 -6.31 19.52
CA ALA A 25 -3.03 -6.41 19.82
C ALA A 25 -3.82 -5.38 18.97
N PRO A 26 -5.11 -5.61 18.69
CA PRO A 26 -5.95 -4.61 18.03
C PRO A 26 -5.90 -3.26 18.76
N LYS A 27 -5.75 -2.17 18.01
CA LYS A 27 -5.73 -0.82 18.54
C LYS A 27 -7.14 -0.47 19.03
N LYS A 28 -7.26 -0.18 20.32
CA LYS A 28 -8.48 0.41 20.87
C LYS A 28 -8.49 1.91 20.60
N THR A 29 -9.48 2.38 19.85
CA THR A 29 -9.67 3.80 19.53
C THR A 29 -10.98 4.30 20.14
N VAL A 30 -10.98 5.48 20.76
CA VAL A 30 -12.21 6.14 21.21
C VAL A 30 -12.53 7.25 20.22
N GLY A 31 -13.68 7.13 19.55
CA GLY A 31 -14.12 8.11 18.56
C GLY A 31 -14.60 9.42 19.18
N PRO A 32 -14.79 10.46 18.35
CA PRO A 32 -15.28 11.76 18.80
C PRO A 32 -16.67 11.70 19.46
N ASP A 33 -17.48 10.70 19.10
CA ASP A 33 -18.79 10.40 19.67
C ASP A 33 -18.72 9.54 20.95
N GLY A 34 -17.52 9.23 21.44
CA GLY A 34 -17.28 8.35 22.59
C GLY A 34 -17.38 6.86 22.28
N LYS A 35 -17.67 6.47 21.03
CA LYS A 35 -17.73 5.06 20.63
C LYS A 35 -16.35 4.42 20.65
N ILE A 36 -16.29 3.15 21.04
CA ILE A 36 -15.04 2.37 21.06
C ILE A 36 -14.94 1.55 19.77
N TYR A 37 -13.77 1.61 19.14
CA TYR A 37 -13.37 0.85 17.96
C TYR A 37 -12.19 -0.06 18.32
N TYR A 38 -12.08 -1.19 17.63
CA TYR A 38 -10.97 -2.13 17.72
C TYR A 38 -10.42 -2.35 16.33
N ASP A 39 -9.36 -1.62 16.03
CA ASP A 39 -8.78 -1.52 14.70
C ASP A 39 -7.58 -2.47 14.56
N VAL A 40 -7.35 -2.95 13.36
CA VAL A 40 -6.20 -3.79 12.99
C VAL A 40 -5.52 -3.17 11.76
N ASP A 41 -4.29 -3.62 11.50
CA ASP A 41 -3.49 -3.16 10.36
C ASP A 41 -4.27 -3.10 9.05
N GLY A 42 -4.13 -1.98 8.35
CA GLY A 42 -4.85 -1.72 7.10
C GLY A 42 -4.49 -2.70 5.98
N GLY A 43 -3.30 -3.31 6.02
CA GLY A 43 -2.85 -4.33 5.10
C GLY A 43 -3.71 -5.59 5.11
N VAL A 44 -4.49 -5.85 6.16
CA VAL A 44 -5.52 -6.92 6.14
C VAL A 44 -6.56 -6.68 5.03
N TYR A 45 -6.83 -5.41 4.69
CA TYR A 45 -7.85 -5.01 3.72
C TYR A 45 -7.28 -4.38 2.45
N ALA A 46 -6.24 -3.56 2.57
CA ALA A 46 -5.72 -2.69 1.53
C ALA A 46 -4.19 -2.58 1.58
N LYS A 47 -3.48 -3.71 1.35
CA LYS A 47 -2.00 -3.72 1.30
C LYS A 47 -1.44 -2.79 0.22
N ASN A 48 -2.18 -2.63 -0.88
CA ASN A 48 -2.02 -1.57 -1.86
C ASN A 48 -3.29 -0.71 -1.84
N PRO A 49 -3.27 0.51 -1.26
CA PRO A 49 -4.47 1.33 -1.14
C PRO A 49 -4.78 2.14 -2.41
N ALA A 50 -4.04 1.98 -3.52
CA ALA A 50 -4.17 2.83 -4.71
C ALA A 50 -5.62 2.91 -5.23
N LEU A 51 -6.28 1.76 -5.39
CA LEU A 51 -7.67 1.71 -5.85
C LEU A 51 -8.64 2.39 -4.87
N PHE A 52 -8.46 2.16 -3.57
CA PHE A 52 -9.28 2.79 -2.52
C PHE A 52 -9.14 4.31 -2.54
N THR A 53 -7.90 4.81 -2.65
CA THR A 53 -7.62 6.23 -2.74
C THR A 53 -8.27 6.86 -3.97
N ALA A 54 -8.14 6.22 -5.13
CA ALA A 54 -8.74 6.72 -6.37
C ALA A 54 -10.28 6.73 -6.31
N ALA A 55 -10.88 5.65 -5.80
CA ALA A 55 -12.32 5.56 -5.62
C ALA A 55 -12.86 6.61 -4.64
N ASP A 56 -12.17 6.83 -3.52
CA ASP A 56 -12.56 7.86 -2.55
C ASP A 56 -12.42 9.28 -3.11
N PHE A 57 -11.36 9.54 -3.88
CA PHE A 57 -11.18 10.82 -4.58
C PHE A 57 -12.33 11.08 -5.56
N LEU A 58 -12.62 10.14 -6.47
CA LEU A 58 -13.67 10.29 -7.47
C LEU A 58 -15.06 10.46 -6.84
N LYS A 59 -15.32 9.76 -5.72
CA LYS A 59 -16.57 9.88 -4.96
C LYS A 59 -16.83 11.29 -4.42
N HIS A 60 -15.77 12.02 -4.08
CA HIS A 60 -15.88 13.38 -3.54
C HIS A 60 -15.60 14.47 -4.58
N ASN A 61 -15.14 14.09 -5.79
CA ASN A 61 -14.76 15.00 -6.86
C ASN A 61 -15.38 14.55 -8.20
N ASN A 62 -16.70 14.64 -8.28
CA ASN A 62 -17.50 14.11 -9.40
C ASN A 62 -17.22 14.74 -10.77
N SER A 63 -16.43 15.82 -10.82
CA SER A 63 -15.99 16.46 -12.06
C SER A 63 -14.81 15.75 -12.72
N PHE A 64 -14.15 14.83 -12.01
CA PHE A 64 -13.03 14.04 -12.52
C PHE A 64 -13.48 12.63 -12.86
N ASN A 65 -12.80 12.04 -13.84
CA ASN A 65 -12.96 10.66 -14.26
C ASN A 65 -11.62 9.93 -14.16
N ALA A 66 -11.62 8.61 -14.37
CA ALA A 66 -10.41 7.79 -14.23
C ALA A 66 -9.23 8.27 -15.13
N SER A 67 -9.52 8.80 -16.33
CA SER A 67 -8.51 9.37 -17.23
C SER A 67 -7.86 10.64 -16.72
N ASP A 68 -8.49 11.33 -15.78
CA ASP A 68 -8.00 12.62 -15.26
C ASP A 68 -7.06 12.41 -14.07
N LEU A 69 -6.99 11.19 -13.52
CA LEU A 69 -6.19 10.86 -12.36
C LEU A 69 -4.82 10.31 -12.77
N GLN A 70 -3.76 10.96 -12.32
CA GLN A 70 -2.43 10.39 -12.28
C GLN A 70 -2.20 9.74 -10.92
N ILE A 71 -1.95 8.42 -10.92
CA ILE A 71 -1.81 7.66 -9.68
C ILE A 71 -0.40 7.09 -9.61
N PHE A 72 0.38 7.61 -8.67
CA PHE A 72 1.70 7.09 -8.37
C PHE A 72 1.67 6.24 -7.09
N SER A 73 1.90 4.94 -7.24
CA SER A 73 1.82 3.97 -6.15
C SER A 73 3.22 3.42 -5.82
N LEU A 74 3.62 3.54 -4.56
CA LEU A 74 4.93 3.10 -4.05
C LEU A 74 4.81 1.85 -3.19
N GLY A 75 5.58 0.83 -3.53
CA GLY A 75 5.58 -0.45 -2.84
C GLY A 75 6.78 -0.62 -1.92
N THR A 76 6.58 -1.39 -0.86
CA THR A 76 7.62 -1.74 0.11
C THR A 76 8.44 -2.96 -0.30
N GLY A 77 8.28 -3.43 -1.54
CA GLY A 77 8.81 -4.69 -2.04
C GLY A 77 7.74 -5.77 -2.13
N LYS A 78 7.82 -6.61 -3.17
CA LYS A 78 6.97 -7.79 -3.37
C LYS A 78 7.72 -9.09 -3.13
N GLU A 79 7.17 -9.96 -2.29
CA GLU A 79 7.65 -11.33 -2.14
C GLU A 79 6.91 -12.20 -3.16
N LYS A 80 7.58 -13.19 -3.76
CA LYS A 80 6.90 -14.09 -4.68
C LYS A 80 5.92 -14.96 -3.91
N SER A 81 4.63 -14.89 -4.25
CA SER A 81 3.60 -15.76 -3.66
C SER A 81 3.94 -17.24 -3.79
N SER A 82 4.64 -17.66 -4.86
CA SER A 82 5.14 -19.03 -5.02
C SER A 82 6.06 -19.47 -3.88
N ASN A 83 6.94 -18.57 -3.41
CA ASN A 83 7.87 -18.86 -2.31
C ASN A 83 7.10 -19.02 -1.00
N ILE A 84 6.08 -18.19 -0.77
CA ILE A 84 5.20 -18.28 0.40
C ILE A 84 4.42 -19.60 0.35
N MET A 85 3.83 -19.93 -0.80
CA MET A 85 3.08 -21.17 -1.02
C MET A 85 3.95 -22.42 -0.87
N GLU A 86 5.20 -22.39 -1.31
CA GLU A 86 6.15 -23.48 -1.11
C GLU A 86 6.39 -23.75 0.37
N LYS A 87 6.59 -22.69 1.19
CA LYS A 87 6.69 -22.79 2.66
C LYS A 87 5.40 -23.34 3.30
N MET A 88 4.26 -23.20 2.62
CA MET A 88 2.96 -23.66 3.08
C MET A 88 2.55 -25.05 2.56
N SER A 89 3.32 -25.66 1.66
CA SER A 89 2.95 -26.87 0.92
C SER A 89 2.64 -28.12 1.76
N GLY A 90 2.96 -28.10 3.06
CA GLY A 90 2.67 -29.19 4.01
C GLY A 90 1.91 -28.77 5.26
N TYR A 91 1.20 -27.62 5.24
CA TYR A 91 0.50 -27.12 6.43
C TYR A 91 -0.52 -28.11 6.98
N GLY A 92 -0.30 -28.55 8.21
CA GLY A 92 -1.30 -29.24 9.03
C GLY A 92 -1.99 -28.30 10.02
N GLU A 93 -2.87 -28.86 10.86
CA GLU A 93 -3.64 -28.08 11.85
C GLU A 93 -2.76 -27.20 12.76
N ASN A 94 -1.61 -27.71 13.19
CA ASN A 94 -0.69 -26.96 14.05
C ASN A 94 0.02 -25.82 13.31
N ASP A 95 0.32 -25.98 12.02
CA ASP A 95 0.93 -24.93 11.22
C ASP A 95 -0.02 -23.75 11.03
N TRP A 96 -1.30 -24.03 10.77
CA TRP A 96 -2.34 -23.00 10.72
C TRP A 96 -2.46 -22.20 12.01
N LYS A 97 -2.22 -22.85 13.17
CA LYS A 97 -2.24 -22.18 14.47
C LYS A 97 -0.99 -21.34 14.74
N ILE A 98 0.20 -21.83 14.40
CA ILE A 98 1.47 -21.24 14.86
C ILE A 98 2.11 -20.33 13.79
N LYS A 99 1.86 -20.58 12.50
CA LYS A 99 2.49 -19.87 11.37
C LYS A 99 1.52 -18.94 10.64
N GLN A 100 0.57 -18.36 11.38
CA GLN A 100 -0.46 -17.45 10.84
C GLN A 100 0.11 -16.28 10.02
N HIS A 101 1.31 -15.80 10.36
CA HIS A 101 1.99 -14.72 9.64
C HIS A 101 2.25 -15.05 8.16
N LEU A 102 2.58 -16.29 7.80
CA LEU A 102 2.80 -16.67 6.39
C LEU A 102 1.51 -16.63 5.58
N PHE A 103 0.40 -17.09 6.18
CA PHE A 103 -0.92 -16.97 5.55
C PHE A 103 -1.32 -15.50 5.39
N LEU A 104 -1.09 -14.67 6.41
CA LEU A 104 -1.37 -13.24 6.31
C LEU A 104 -0.52 -12.59 5.20
N SER A 105 0.77 -12.89 5.12
CA SER A 105 1.64 -12.40 4.03
C SER A 105 1.13 -12.82 2.65
N LEU A 106 0.67 -14.07 2.50
CA LEU A 106 0.06 -14.54 1.25
C LEU A 106 -1.19 -13.73 0.87
N VAL A 107 -2.10 -13.50 1.83
CA VAL A 107 -3.32 -12.72 1.61
C VAL A 107 -2.98 -11.26 1.28
N GLN A 108 -1.99 -10.68 1.96
CA GLN A 108 -1.51 -9.32 1.69
C GLN A 108 -0.89 -9.19 0.29
N GLU A 109 -0.09 -10.16 -0.15
CA GLU A 109 0.46 -10.15 -1.50
C GLU A 109 -0.64 -10.32 -2.56
N ALA A 110 -1.61 -11.21 -2.30
CA ALA A 110 -2.75 -11.42 -3.18
C ALA A 110 -3.63 -10.16 -3.32
N THR A 111 -3.95 -9.49 -2.21
CA THR A 111 -4.74 -8.24 -2.22
C THR A 111 -3.96 -7.09 -2.86
N SER A 112 -2.65 -6.99 -2.63
CA SER A 112 -1.79 -6.02 -3.30
C SER A 112 -1.78 -6.23 -4.82
N SER A 113 -1.62 -7.49 -5.25
CA SER A 113 -1.60 -7.87 -6.67
C SER A 113 -2.95 -7.62 -7.35
N ALA A 114 -4.06 -7.99 -6.70
CA ALA A 114 -5.40 -7.73 -7.21
C ALA A 114 -5.66 -6.22 -7.36
N SER A 115 -5.35 -5.43 -6.33
CA SER A 115 -5.51 -3.98 -6.41
C SER A 115 -4.60 -3.35 -7.48
N GLU A 116 -3.38 -3.85 -7.66
CA GLU A 116 -2.48 -3.39 -8.73
C GLU A 116 -3.09 -3.65 -10.10
N MET A 117 -3.57 -4.87 -10.36
CA MET A 117 -4.24 -5.26 -11.60
C MET A 117 -5.49 -4.41 -11.86
N GLU A 118 -6.40 -4.34 -10.90
CA GLU A 118 -7.65 -3.58 -11.03
C GLU A 118 -7.39 -2.09 -11.27
N THR A 119 -6.42 -1.50 -10.55
CA THR A 119 -6.06 -0.09 -10.74
C THR A 119 -5.46 0.14 -12.12
N SER A 120 -4.59 -0.75 -12.61
CA SER A 120 -3.99 -0.60 -13.94
C SER A 120 -5.00 -0.71 -15.09
N GLU A 121 -6.06 -1.51 -14.91
CA GLU A 121 -7.11 -1.65 -15.93
C GLU A 121 -8.08 -0.47 -15.94
N ILE A 122 -8.35 0.13 -14.77
CA ILE A 122 -9.31 1.23 -14.64
C ILE A 122 -8.65 2.58 -14.93
N PHE A 123 -7.40 2.79 -14.51
CA PHE A 123 -6.74 4.09 -14.53
C PHE A 123 -5.56 4.08 -15.53
N PRO A 124 -5.67 4.78 -16.67
CA PRO A 124 -4.65 4.74 -17.72
C PRO A 124 -3.31 5.37 -17.30
N HIS A 125 -3.33 6.29 -16.34
CA HIS A 125 -2.14 6.98 -15.81
C HIS A 125 -1.73 6.43 -14.43
N TYR A 126 -1.85 5.10 -14.25
CA TYR A 126 -1.40 4.40 -13.06
C TYR A 126 0.03 3.91 -13.20
N HIS A 127 0.90 4.34 -12.28
CA HIS A 127 2.31 3.99 -12.23
C HIS A 127 2.65 3.36 -10.88
N ARG A 128 3.03 2.08 -10.90
CA ARG A 128 3.43 1.33 -9.70
C ARG A 128 4.93 1.08 -9.69
N LEU A 129 5.60 1.53 -8.63
CA LEU A 129 7.00 1.21 -8.37
C LEU A 129 7.07 0.24 -7.19
N ASN A 130 7.49 -1.00 -7.43
CA ASN A 130 7.53 -2.03 -6.41
C ASN A 130 8.65 -3.05 -6.71
N PRO A 131 9.81 -2.97 -6.01
CA PRO A 131 10.93 -3.86 -6.28
C PRO A 131 10.61 -5.31 -5.89
N ASN A 132 11.27 -6.28 -6.52
CA ASN A 132 11.27 -7.64 -6.01
C ASN A 132 12.03 -7.67 -4.67
N LEU A 133 11.38 -8.15 -3.61
CA LEU A 133 11.99 -8.27 -2.29
C LEU A 133 12.61 -9.66 -2.13
N PRO A 134 13.94 -9.77 -1.93
CA PRO A 134 14.57 -11.04 -1.62
C PRO A 134 14.04 -11.62 -0.31
N GLU A 135 13.95 -12.94 -0.23
CA GLU A 135 13.46 -13.63 0.97
C GLU A 135 14.26 -13.26 2.23
N SER A 136 15.58 -13.07 2.10
CA SER A 136 16.45 -12.66 3.20
C SER A 136 16.09 -11.30 3.81
N LEU A 137 15.35 -10.46 3.07
CA LEU A 137 14.88 -9.14 3.47
C LEU A 137 13.36 -9.08 3.72
N SER A 138 12.65 -10.22 3.60
CA SER A 138 11.19 -10.29 3.70
C SER A 138 10.64 -10.13 5.11
N ASN A 139 11.47 -10.31 6.15
CA ASN A 139 11.05 -10.15 7.53
C ASN A 139 10.83 -8.66 7.87
N MET A 140 9.57 -8.24 7.82
CA MET A 140 9.13 -6.88 8.12
C MET A 140 9.53 -6.39 9.52
N CYS A 141 9.65 -7.29 10.50
CA CYS A 141 10.00 -6.94 11.88
C CYS A 141 11.52 -6.89 12.13
N ASN A 142 12.36 -7.12 11.11
CA ASN A 142 13.82 -7.06 11.26
C ASN A 142 14.32 -5.60 11.18
N ASP A 143 14.58 -5.00 12.34
CA ASP A 143 15.02 -3.61 12.48
C ASP A 143 16.54 -3.43 12.59
N SER A 144 17.31 -4.50 12.36
CA SER A 144 18.78 -4.47 12.41
C SER A 144 19.37 -3.46 11.42
N ILE A 145 20.55 -2.94 11.75
CA ILE A 145 21.25 -1.96 10.91
C ILE A 145 21.61 -2.59 9.56
N GLU A 146 21.98 -3.88 9.58
CA GLU A 146 22.33 -4.68 8.41
C GLU A 146 21.15 -4.82 7.47
N ASN A 147 19.96 -5.16 8.00
CA ASN A 147 18.74 -5.27 7.20
C ASN A 147 18.36 -3.92 6.57
N LYS A 148 18.40 -2.82 7.35
CA LYS A 148 18.12 -1.47 6.84
C LYS A 148 19.09 -1.04 5.73
N LYS A 149 20.39 -1.34 5.87
CA LYS A 149 21.39 -1.08 4.82
C LYS A 149 21.13 -1.90 3.56
N ALA A 150 20.75 -3.16 3.70
CA ALA A 150 20.42 -4.01 2.57
C ALA A 150 19.15 -3.56 1.84
N LEU A 151 18.11 -3.12 2.57
CA LEU A 151 16.90 -2.53 2.00
C LEU A 151 17.20 -1.22 1.26
N LEU A 152 18.03 -0.35 1.84
CA LEU A 152 18.47 0.87 1.18
C LEU A 152 19.20 0.54 -0.13
N LYS A 153 20.16 -0.39 -0.08
CA LYS A 153 20.89 -0.82 -1.27
C LYS A 153 19.98 -1.38 -2.36
N LEU A 154 19.00 -2.22 -1.98
CA LEU A 154 17.98 -2.74 -2.89
C LEU A 154 17.19 -1.60 -3.56
N SER A 155 16.81 -0.57 -2.80
CA SER A 155 16.07 0.58 -3.34
C SER A 155 16.90 1.41 -4.32
N GLU A 156 18.19 1.64 -4.03
CA GLU A 156 19.12 2.35 -4.91
C GLU A 156 19.36 1.60 -6.22
N ASP A 157 19.54 0.28 -6.12
CA ASP A 157 19.72 -0.60 -7.29
C ASP A 157 18.46 -0.64 -8.15
N TYR A 158 17.29 -0.75 -7.52
CA TYR A 158 16.02 -0.70 -8.22
C TYR A 158 15.83 0.65 -8.92
N PHE A 159 16.04 1.76 -8.22
CA PHE A 159 15.93 3.10 -8.80
C PHE A 159 16.85 3.28 -10.02
N THR A 160 18.09 2.76 -9.94
CA THR A 160 19.02 2.80 -11.08
C THR A 160 18.45 2.07 -12.30
N GLN A 161 17.75 0.95 -12.11
CA GLN A 161 17.12 0.18 -13.19
C GLN A 161 15.92 0.88 -13.81
N ILE A 162 15.12 1.60 -12.99
CA ILE A 162 13.87 2.24 -13.43
C ILE A 162 14.00 3.75 -13.65
N LYS A 163 15.22 4.29 -13.62
CA LYS A 163 15.47 5.74 -13.65
C LYS A 163 14.75 6.43 -14.81
N ASP A 164 14.84 5.87 -16.00
CA ASP A 164 14.21 6.46 -17.20
C ASP A 164 12.68 6.45 -17.11
N GLN A 165 12.10 5.38 -16.55
CA GLN A 165 10.66 5.30 -16.27
C GLN A 165 10.25 6.38 -15.26
N VAL A 166 10.99 6.55 -14.16
CA VAL A 166 10.70 7.60 -13.16
C VAL A 166 10.77 8.98 -13.80
N MET A 167 11.79 9.27 -14.61
CA MET A 167 11.91 10.55 -15.29
C MET A 167 10.76 10.79 -16.30
N SER A 168 10.29 9.73 -16.97
CA SER A 168 9.12 9.81 -17.85
C SER A 168 7.84 10.15 -17.07
N ILE A 169 7.63 9.52 -15.92
CA ILE A 169 6.48 9.79 -15.05
C ILE A 169 6.53 11.24 -14.56
N VAL A 170 7.67 11.71 -14.07
CA VAL A 170 7.82 13.11 -13.62
C VAL A 170 7.47 14.08 -14.74
N LYS A 171 7.95 13.84 -15.96
CA LYS A 171 7.63 14.68 -17.12
C LYS A 171 6.14 14.66 -17.48
N GLU A 172 5.49 13.50 -17.35
CA GLU A 172 4.03 13.37 -17.52
C GLU A 172 3.28 14.21 -16.47
N MET A 173 3.73 14.19 -15.21
CA MET A 173 3.13 14.99 -14.14
C MET A 173 3.31 16.50 -14.39
N ASP A 174 4.52 16.95 -14.75
CA ASP A 174 4.81 18.35 -15.05
C ASP A 174 4.02 18.86 -16.28
N GLY A 175 3.83 18.01 -17.29
CA GLY A 175 3.07 18.34 -18.50
C GLY A 175 1.59 18.67 -18.20
N HIS A 176 0.99 18.01 -17.23
CA HIS A 176 -0.41 18.25 -16.85
C HIS A 176 -0.61 19.58 -16.09
N GLU A 177 0.40 20.10 -15.38
CA GLU A 177 0.32 21.43 -14.76
C GLU A 177 0.19 22.56 -15.80
N THR A 178 0.81 22.39 -16.97
CA THR A 178 0.78 23.40 -18.04
C THR A 178 -0.53 23.46 -18.81
N HIS A 179 -1.27 22.36 -18.91
CA HIS A 179 -2.57 22.33 -19.58
C HIS A 179 -3.74 22.76 -18.69
N ASN A 180 -3.69 22.51 -17.37
CA ASN A 180 -4.76 22.93 -16.46
C ASN A 180 -4.76 24.44 -16.17
N ASN A 181 -3.61 25.13 -16.29
CA ASN A 181 -3.56 26.59 -16.15
C ASN A 181 -4.18 27.35 -17.35
N LEU A 182 -4.34 26.70 -18.50
CA LEU A 182 -5.00 27.29 -19.68
C LEU A 182 -6.53 27.14 -19.65
N ALA A 183 -7.06 26.27 -18.79
CA ALA A 183 -8.51 26.05 -18.65
C ALA A 183 -9.16 26.98 -17.60
N THR A 184 -8.36 27.67 -16.78
CA THR A 184 -8.85 28.58 -15.72
C THR A 184 -8.91 30.05 -16.16
N GLU A 185 -8.58 30.38 -17.41
CA GLU A 185 -8.58 31.75 -17.96
C GLU A 185 -9.65 32.01 -19.06
N LEU A 186 -10.76 31.25 -19.10
CA LEU A 186 -11.88 31.53 -19.99
C LEU A 186 -13.23 31.61 -19.27
#